data_AF-A0A1G3VDM7-F1
#
_entry.id   AF-A0A1G3VDM7-F1
#
_cell.length_a   1.000
_cell.length_b   1.000
_cell.length_c   1.000
_cell.angle_alpha   90.00
_cell.angle_beta   90.00
_cell.angle_gamma   90.00
#
_symmetry.space_group_name_H-M   'P 1'
#
loop_
_entity.id
_entity.type
_entity.pdbx_description
1 polymer ?
#
loop_
_entity_poly.entity_id
_entity_poly.type
_entity_poly.pdbx_seq_one_letter_code
_entity_poly.pdbx_strand_id
1 'polypeptide(L)'
;GIIIYIAWRFEFIFGIGATVATFHDVLAVLGVFWLLNVEITLLVVTALLTIAGYSLTDTVVVFDRIRENLARRRGKLGEIINLSVNEVLSRTIITSTTVFLVVMALYIFGGVVLRDFALAMLLGVLVGTYSSVFVASPIIFAWRKEAKRVVVKRE
;
A
#
# COMPACT_ATOMS: atom_id res chain seq x y z
N GLY A 1 10.26 2.02 -13.07
CA GLY A 1 11.02 3.05 -12.34
C GLY A 1 11.06 2.77 -10.85
N ILE A 2 9.98 3.05 -10.14
CA ILE A 2 9.89 2.93 -8.67
C ILE A 2 10.05 1.47 -8.15
N ILE A 3 9.49 0.46 -8.84
CA ILE A 3 9.67 -0.95 -8.46
C ILE A 3 11.14 -1.40 -8.61
N ILE A 4 11.83 -0.94 -9.65
CA ILE A 4 13.27 -1.19 -9.85
C ILE A 4 14.09 -0.50 -8.76
N TYR A 5 13.73 0.73 -8.39
CA TYR A 5 14.34 1.42 -7.24
C TYR A 5 14.16 0.62 -5.95
N ILE A 6 12.96 0.10 -5.67
CA ILE A 6 12.71 -0.70 -4.47
C ILE A 6 13.46 -2.03 -4.51
N ALA A 7 13.43 -2.73 -5.64
CA ALA A 7 14.14 -4.00 -5.82
C ALA A 7 15.66 -3.84 -5.68
N TRP A 8 16.21 -2.67 -6.02
CA TRP A 8 17.63 -2.35 -5.85
C TRP A 8 17.96 -1.77 -4.45
N ARG A 9 17.04 -1.04 -3.83
CA ARG A 9 17.21 -0.36 -2.53
C ARG A 9 16.88 -1.27 -1.32
N PHE A 10 16.00 -2.25 -1.50
CA PHE A 10 15.48 -3.17 -0.48
C PHE A 10 15.77 -4.64 -0.84
N GLU A 11 15.68 -5.56 0.14
CA GLU A 11 15.74 -7.00 -0.16
C GLU A 11 14.59 -7.40 -1.11
N PHE A 12 14.85 -8.34 -2.02
CA PHE A 12 13.93 -8.75 -3.11
C PHE A 12 12.49 -9.03 -2.65
N ILE A 13 12.31 -9.53 -1.43
CA ILE A 13 11.02 -9.81 -0.81
C ILE A 13 10.16 -8.56 -0.60
N PHE A 14 10.75 -7.42 -0.24
CA PHE A 14 10.00 -6.17 -0.11
C PHE A 14 9.48 -5.69 -1.47
N GLY A 15 10.26 -5.90 -2.54
CA GLY A 15 9.80 -5.61 -3.90
C GLY A 15 8.61 -6.48 -4.33
N ILE A 16 8.65 -7.78 -4.02
CA ILE A 16 7.52 -8.70 -4.28
C ILE A 16 6.29 -8.29 -3.46
N GLY A 17 6.46 -8.03 -2.16
CA GLY A 17 5.36 -7.62 -1.28
C GLY A 17 4.67 -6.35 -1.75
N ALA A 18 5.44 -5.32 -2.14
CA ALA A 18 4.90 -4.10 -2.72
C ALA A 18 4.14 -4.37 -4.03
N THR A 19 4.70 -5.20 -4.90
CA THR A 19 4.06 -5.54 -6.19
C THR A 19 2.73 -6.25 -5.99
N VAL A 20 2.66 -7.21 -5.07
CA VAL A 20 1.43 -7.94 -4.76
C VAL A 20 0.38 -7.02 -4.15
N ALA A 21 0.76 -6.14 -3.21
CA ALA A 21 -0.16 -5.17 -2.62
C ALA A 21 -0.73 -4.21 -3.70
N THR A 22 0.14 -3.66 -4.55
CA THR A 22 -0.31 -2.79 -5.65
C THR A 22 -1.20 -3.53 -6.66
N PHE A 23 -0.88 -4.78 -6.97
CA PHE A 23 -1.71 -5.60 -7.86
C PHE A 23 -3.09 -5.86 -7.27
N HIS A 24 -3.16 -6.17 -5.97
CA HIS A 24 -4.42 -6.30 -5.24
C HIS A 24 -5.26 -5.01 -5.32
N ASP A 25 -4.65 -3.84 -5.13
CA ASP A 25 -5.37 -2.56 -5.15
C ASP A 25 -5.98 -2.26 -6.52
N VAL A 26 -5.22 -2.51 -7.60
CA VAL A 26 -5.70 -2.34 -8.97
C VAL A 26 -6.83 -3.33 -9.28
N LEU A 27 -6.69 -4.59 -8.88
CA LEU A 27 -7.73 -5.60 -9.07
C LEU A 27 -9.01 -5.28 -8.29
N ALA A 28 -8.89 -4.75 -7.07
CA ALA A 28 -10.05 -4.38 -6.27
C ALA A 28 -10.87 -3.29 -6.96
N VAL A 29 -10.22 -2.24 -7.48
CA VAL A 29 -10.91 -1.17 -8.22
C VAL A 29 -11.52 -1.71 -9.52
N LEU A 30 -10.80 -2.52 -10.28
CA LEU A 30 -11.32 -3.15 -11.50
C LEU A 30 -12.53 -4.06 -11.21
N GLY A 31 -12.50 -4.82 -10.12
CA GLY A 31 -13.61 -5.67 -9.69
C GLY A 31 -14.86 -4.87 -9.37
N VAL A 32 -14.72 -3.73 -8.67
CA VAL A 32 -15.84 -2.82 -8.41
C VAL A 32 -16.38 -2.21 -9.71
N PHE A 33 -15.50 -1.81 -10.63
CA PHE A 33 -15.89 -1.25 -11.92
C PHE A 33 -16.65 -2.25 -12.79
N TRP A 34 -16.23 -3.53 -12.76
CA TRP A 34 -16.94 -4.62 -13.41
C TRP A 34 -18.34 -4.81 -12.83
N LEU A 35 -18.50 -4.79 -11.50
CA LEU A 35 -19.81 -4.91 -10.84
C LEU A 35 -20.75 -3.74 -11.15
N LEU A 36 -20.19 -2.53 -11.25
CA LEU A 36 -20.96 -1.31 -11.53
C LEU A 36 -21.20 -1.07 -13.03
N ASN A 37 -20.73 -1.96 -13.92
CA ASN A 37 -20.76 -1.81 -15.38
C ASN A 37 -20.19 -0.44 -15.84
N VAL A 38 -19.11 0.00 -15.22
CA VAL A 38 -18.42 1.25 -15.60
C VAL A 38 -17.47 0.97 -16.76
N GLU A 39 -17.48 1.85 -17.77
CA GLU A 39 -16.60 1.72 -18.94
C GLU A 39 -15.14 2.04 -18.58
N ILE A 40 -14.22 1.17 -19.03
CA ILE A 40 -12.79 1.36 -18.81
C ILE A 40 -12.25 2.32 -19.86
N THR A 41 -12.37 3.60 -19.59
CA THR A 41 -11.81 4.67 -20.45
C THR A 41 -10.34 4.92 -20.16
N LEU A 42 -9.67 5.69 -21.02
CA LEU A 42 -8.27 6.12 -20.79
C LEU A 42 -8.09 6.86 -19.46
N LEU A 43 -9.11 7.62 -19.03
CA LEU A 43 -9.11 8.30 -17.73
C LEU A 43 -9.10 7.28 -16.59
N VAL A 44 -9.91 6.22 -16.68
CA VAL A 44 -9.90 5.14 -15.67
C VAL A 44 -8.54 4.46 -15.61
N VAL A 45 -7.92 4.15 -16.74
CA VAL A 45 -6.57 3.57 -16.78
C VAL A 45 -5.55 4.52 -16.12
N THR A 46 -5.68 5.82 -16.37
CA THR A 46 -4.82 6.85 -15.77
C THR A 46 -5.01 6.92 -14.25
N ALA A 47 -6.25 6.82 -13.75
CA ALA A 47 -6.55 6.73 -12.34
C ALA A 47 -5.89 5.49 -11.70
N LEU A 48 -6.01 4.32 -12.33
CA LEU A 48 -5.40 3.08 -11.84
C LEU A 48 -3.88 3.17 -11.73
N LEU A 49 -3.21 3.76 -12.73
CA LEU A 49 -1.76 3.99 -12.68
C LEU A 49 -1.37 4.98 -11.58
N THR A 50 -2.20 5.99 -11.33
CA THR A 50 -2.00 6.98 -10.27
C THR A 50 -2.12 6.33 -8.89
N ILE A 51 -3.15 5.51 -8.68
CA ILE A 51 -3.35 4.73 -7.46
C ILE A 51 -2.18 3.78 -7.21
N ALA A 52 -1.70 3.12 -8.26
CA ALA A 52 -0.56 2.22 -8.15
C ALA A 52 0.69 2.94 -7.62
N GLY A 53 0.97 4.16 -8.11
CA GLY A 53 2.08 4.97 -7.58
C GLY A 53 1.84 5.47 -6.16
N TYR A 54 0.61 5.88 -5.85
CA TYR A 54 0.22 6.38 -4.54
C TYR A 54 0.32 5.30 -3.44
N SER A 55 -0.32 4.14 -3.64
CA SER A 55 -0.30 3.01 -2.71
C SER A 55 1.12 2.48 -2.47
N LEU A 56 1.91 2.41 -3.55
CA LEU A 56 3.27 1.95 -3.46
C LEU A 56 4.14 2.91 -2.63
N THR A 57 3.93 4.23 -2.78
CA THR A 57 4.64 5.23 -1.95
C THR A 57 4.39 5.02 -0.46
N ASP A 58 3.15 4.75 -0.06
CA ASP A 58 2.81 4.48 1.33
C ASP A 58 3.43 3.15 1.83
N THR A 59 3.38 2.11 0.99
CA THR A 59 4.00 0.80 1.28
C THR A 59 5.51 0.91 1.53
N VAL A 60 6.22 1.74 0.75
CA VAL A 60 7.68 1.95 0.93
C VAL A 60 8.00 2.57 2.27
N VAL A 61 7.21 3.55 2.73
CA VAL A 61 7.42 4.22 4.01
C VAL A 61 7.25 3.23 5.17
N VAL A 62 6.24 2.36 5.11
CA VAL A 62 6.04 1.28 6.08
C VAL A 62 7.23 0.32 6.07
N PHE A 63 7.69 -0.10 4.89
CA PHE A 63 8.83 -1.01 4.74
C PHE A 63 10.14 -0.44 5.25
N ASP A 64 10.42 0.83 4.96
CA ASP A 64 11.61 1.50 5.45
C ASP A 64 11.58 1.59 6.98
N ARG A 65 10.43 1.91 7.58
CA ARG A 65 10.30 1.93 9.04
C ARG A 65 10.44 0.56 9.69
N ILE A 66 9.90 -0.49 9.06
CA ILE A 66 10.09 -1.88 9.53
C ILE A 66 11.58 -2.24 9.52
N ARG A 67 12.29 -1.92 8.42
CA ARG A 67 13.72 -2.17 8.29
C ARG A 67 14.55 -1.40 9.32
N GLU A 68 14.24 -0.12 9.53
CA GLU A 68 14.91 0.75 10.49
C GLU A 68 14.77 0.20 11.92
N ASN A 69 13.56 -0.16 12.34
CA ASN A 69 13.33 -0.70 13.69
C ASN A 69 13.93 -2.10 13.88
N LEU A 70 13.96 -2.94 12.83
CA LEU A 70 14.63 -4.24 12.86
C LEU A 70 16.14 -4.13 13.04
N ALA A 71 16.77 -3.06 12.54
CA ALA A 71 18.20 -2.81 12.72
C ALA A 71 18.53 -2.26 14.11
N ARG A 72 17.63 -1.48 14.72
CA ARG A 72 17.87 -0.79 16.00
C ARG A 72 17.33 -1.50 17.23
N ARG A 73 16.32 -2.36 17.09
CA ARG A 73 15.61 -2.98 18.22
C ARG A 73 15.73 -4.50 18.20
N ARG A 74 15.83 -5.09 19.39
CA ARG A 74 15.72 -6.54 19.61
C ARG A 74 14.36 -6.84 20.23
N GLY A 75 13.65 -7.85 19.71
CA GLY A 75 12.30 -8.20 20.17
C GLY A 75 11.62 -9.21 19.25
N LYS A 76 10.36 -9.54 19.55
CA LYS A 76 9.56 -10.39 18.66
C LYS A 76 9.28 -9.64 17.37
N LEU A 77 9.35 -10.35 16.25
CA LEU A 77 9.16 -9.75 14.93
C LEU A 77 7.81 -9.02 14.81
N GLY A 78 6.74 -9.62 15.33
CA GLY A 78 5.40 -9.01 15.32
C GLY A 78 5.31 -7.71 16.10
N GLU A 79 5.99 -7.61 17.25
CA GLU A 79 6.02 -6.38 18.06
C GLU A 79 6.75 -5.26 17.33
N ILE A 80 7.87 -5.57 16.67
CA ILE A 80 8.64 -4.61 15.88
C ILE A 80 7.83 -4.10 14.69
N ILE A 81 7.14 -4.99 13.97
CA ILE A 81 6.29 -4.62 12.84
C ILE A 81 5.12 -3.74 13.31
N ASN A 82 4.42 -4.14 14.39
CA ASN A 82 3.32 -3.36 14.94
C ASN A 82 3.76 -1.96 15.39
N LEU A 83 4.95 -1.86 16.01
CA LEU A 83 5.53 -0.57 16.37
C LEU A 83 5.80 0.28 15.13
N SER A 84 6.45 -0.29 14.11
CA SER A 84 6.76 0.43 12.87
C SER A 84 5.51 0.95 12.15
N VAL A 85 4.44 0.15 12.13
CA VAL A 85 3.14 0.57 11.57
C VAL A 85 2.59 1.77 12.36
N ASN A 86 2.56 1.67 13.70
CA ASN A 86 2.05 2.76 14.54
C ASN A 86 2.86 4.07 14.39
N GLU A 87 4.18 3.98 14.18
CA GLU A 87 5.05 5.15 13.97
C GLU A 87 4.78 5.90 12.65
N VAL A 88 4.23 5.22 11.63
CA VAL A 88 3.93 5.85 10.32
C VAL A 88 2.44 6.10 10.11
N LEU A 89 1.57 5.50 10.93
CA LEU A 89 0.11 5.56 10.80
C LEU A 89 -0.43 6.99 10.70
N SER A 90 0.05 7.91 11.54
CA SER A 90 -0.39 9.32 11.48
C SER A 90 -0.11 9.97 10.14
N ARG A 91 1.04 9.67 9.51
CA ARG A 91 1.38 10.18 8.17
C ARG A 91 0.41 9.60 7.14
N THR A 92 0.23 8.29 7.14
CA THR A 92 -0.64 7.56 6.21
C THR A 92 -2.09 8.06 6.30
N ILE A 93 -2.62 8.27 7.50
CA ILE A 93 -3.98 8.82 7.70
C ILE A 93 -4.09 10.23 7.15
N ILE A 94 -3.12 11.11 7.43
CA ILE A 94 -3.16 12.51 6.98
C ILE A 94 -3.09 12.57 5.45
N THR A 95 -2.16 11.84 4.82
CA THR A 95 -2.01 11.85 3.36
C THR A 95 -3.22 11.23 2.66
N SER A 96 -3.73 10.08 3.13
CA SER A 96 -4.92 9.44 2.56
C SER A 96 -6.17 10.29 2.71
N THR A 97 -6.40 10.87 3.88
CA THR A 97 -7.54 11.76 4.10
C THR A 97 -7.46 12.99 3.20
N THR A 98 -6.27 13.58 3.04
CA THR A 98 -6.09 14.75 2.17
C THR A 98 -6.42 14.42 0.72
N VAL A 99 -5.90 13.30 0.19
CA VAL A 99 -6.21 12.86 -1.18
C VAL A 99 -7.69 12.53 -1.30
N PHE A 100 -8.26 11.81 -0.33
CA PHE A 100 -9.67 11.46 -0.30
C PHE A 100 -10.58 12.69 -0.38
N LEU A 101 -10.30 13.74 0.39
CA LEU A 101 -11.09 14.98 0.37
C LEU A 101 -11.01 15.69 -0.99
N VAL A 102 -9.81 15.77 -1.59
CA VAL A 102 -9.62 16.39 -2.91
C VAL A 102 -10.37 15.61 -3.99
N VAL A 103 -10.24 14.28 -3.99
CA VAL A 103 -10.91 13.43 -4.99
C VAL A 103 -12.43 13.38 -4.74
N MET A 104 -12.89 13.46 -3.49
CA MET A 104 -14.31 13.57 -3.17
C MET A 104 -14.90 14.86 -3.73
N ALA A 105 -14.22 16.00 -3.57
CA ALA A 105 -14.61 17.25 -4.19
C ALA A 105 -14.64 17.10 -5.72
N LEU A 106 -13.64 16.43 -6.31
CA LEU A 106 -13.60 16.16 -7.74
C LEU A 106 -14.77 15.27 -8.21
N TYR A 107 -15.17 14.29 -7.41
CA TYR A 107 -16.29 13.40 -7.74
C TYR A 107 -17.63 14.15 -7.76
N ILE A 108 -17.83 15.07 -6.80
CA ILE A 108 -19.07 15.85 -6.67
C ILE A 108 -19.12 16.99 -7.69
N PHE A 109 -18.00 17.71 -7.88
CA PHE A 109 -17.96 18.97 -8.64
C PHE A 109 -17.25 18.86 -10.01
N GLY A 110 -16.54 17.77 -10.30
CA GLY A 110 -15.71 17.61 -11.51
C GLY A 110 -16.47 17.30 -12.81
N GLY A 111 -17.78 17.11 -12.72
CA GLY A 111 -18.64 16.85 -13.88
C GLY A 111 -18.56 15.42 -14.42
N VAL A 112 -19.32 15.14 -15.48
CA VAL A 112 -19.53 13.77 -15.99
C VAL A 112 -18.28 13.10 -16.54
N VAL A 113 -17.33 13.88 -17.09
CA VAL A 113 -16.10 13.35 -17.70
C VAL A 113 -15.13 12.83 -16.64
N LEU A 114 -15.05 13.49 -15.48
CA LEU A 114 -14.11 13.14 -14.41
C LEU A 114 -14.72 12.23 -13.35
N ARG A 115 -16.03 11.95 -13.42
CA ARG A 115 -16.74 11.17 -12.40
C ARG A 115 -16.14 9.78 -12.23
N ASP A 116 -15.88 9.07 -13.33
CA ASP A 116 -15.35 7.70 -13.27
C ASP A 116 -13.88 7.67 -12.87
N PHE A 117 -13.11 8.69 -13.28
CA PHE A 117 -11.75 8.92 -12.78
C PHE A 117 -11.74 9.11 -11.26
N ALA A 118 -12.58 10.00 -10.75
CA ALA A 118 -12.67 10.32 -9.35
C ALA A 118 -13.20 9.14 -8.53
N LEU A 119 -14.15 8.36 -9.07
CA LEU A 119 -14.63 7.12 -8.46
C LEU A 119 -13.50 6.09 -8.33
N ALA A 120 -12.71 5.88 -9.38
CA ALA A 120 -11.56 4.99 -9.34
C ALA A 120 -10.57 5.42 -8.26
N MET A 121 -10.22 6.70 -8.24
CA MET A 121 -9.31 7.30 -7.24
C MET A 121 -9.84 7.18 -5.81
N LEU A 122 -11.14 7.40 -5.56
CA LEU A 122 -11.75 7.25 -4.23
C LEU A 122 -11.62 5.82 -3.72
N LEU A 123 -12.01 4.84 -4.55
CA LEU A 123 -11.90 3.42 -4.20
C LEU A 123 -10.45 3.01 -4.00
N GLY A 124 -9.55 3.46 -4.88
CA GLY A 124 -8.13 3.15 -4.82
C GLY A 124 -7.43 3.69 -3.58
N VAL A 125 -7.78 4.91 -3.15
CA VAL A 125 -7.23 5.48 -1.91
C VAL A 125 -7.72 4.70 -0.70
N LEU A 126 -9.00 4.33 -0.64
CA LEU A 126 -9.55 3.54 0.47
C LEU A 126 -8.91 2.16 0.56
N VAL A 127 -8.84 1.43 -0.56
CA VAL A 127 -8.23 0.09 -0.60
C VAL A 127 -6.73 0.17 -0.37
N GLY A 128 -6.03 1.10 -1.01
CA GLY A 128 -4.59 1.25 -0.91
C GLY A 128 -4.12 1.61 0.50
N THR A 129 -4.84 2.50 1.20
CA THR A 129 -4.52 2.88 2.59
C THR A 129 -4.65 1.69 3.55
N TYR A 130 -5.62 0.82 3.32
CA TYR A 130 -5.75 -0.42 4.09
C TYR A 130 -4.66 -1.43 3.71
N SER A 131 -4.42 -1.61 2.41
CA SER A 131 -3.52 -2.61 1.85
C SER A 131 -2.05 -2.37 2.26
N SER A 132 -1.60 -1.12 2.21
CA SER A 132 -0.24 -0.71 2.57
C SER A 132 0.12 -1.02 4.03
N VAL A 133 -0.88 -1.08 4.92
CA VAL A 133 -0.69 -1.37 6.34
C VAL A 133 -0.96 -2.84 6.66
N PHE A 134 -2.06 -3.41 6.17
CA PHE A 134 -2.55 -4.71 6.61
C PHE A 134 -2.19 -5.88 5.69
N VAL A 135 -1.81 -5.64 4.43
CA VAL A 135 -1.35 -6.71 3.50
C VAL A 135 0.17 -6.80 3.48
N ALA A 136 0.85 -5.66 3.62
CA ALA A 136 2.30 -5.55 3.63
C ALA A 136 2.97 -6.17 4.88
N SER A 137 2.39 -5.94 6.07
CA SER A 137 2.93 -6.43 7.35
C SER A 137 2.92 -7.96 7.50
N PRO A 138 1.85 -8.69 7.13
CA PRO A 138 1.83 -10.15 7.16
C PRO A 138 2.82 -10.82 6.20
N ILE A 139 3.08 -10.24 5.03
CA ILE A 139 4.05 -10.79 4.05
C ILE A 139 5.46 -10.80 4.64
N ILE A 140 5.86 -9.71 5.29
CA ILE A 140 7.16 -9.63 5.97
C ILE A 140 7.18 -10.56 7.19
N PHE A 141 6.08 -10.66 7.93
CA PHE A 141 5.96 -11.55 9.07
C PHE A 141 6.09 -13.03 8.66
N ALA A 142 5.41 -13.46 7.60
CA ALA A 142 5.47 -14.81 7.06
C ALA A 142 6.90 -15.14 6.58
N TRP A 143 7.51 -14.25 5.81
CA TRP A 143 8.87 -14.46 5.29
C TRP A 143 9.92 -14.60 6.41
N ARG A 144 9.88 -13.71 7.41
CA ARG A 144 10.85 -13.76 8.51
C ARG A 144 10.51 -14.81 9.58
N LYS A 145 9.28 -15.32 9.63
CA LYS A 145 8.94 -16.50 10.44
C LYS A 145 9.63 -17.75 9.86
N GLU A 146 9.69 -17.89 8.54
CA GLU A 146 10.49 -18.90 7.85
C GLU A 146 12.00 -18.70 8.14
N ALA A 147 12.49 -17.45 8.07
CA ALA A 147 13.89 -17.13 8.35
C ALA A 147 14.28 -17.25 9.84
N LYS A 148 13.31 -17.33 10.76
CA LYS A 148 13.51 -17.53 12.21
C LYS A 148 13.10 -18.92 12.69
N ARG A 149 13.66 -19.97 12.06
CA ARG A 149 14.36 -21.02 12.85
C ARG A 149 15.66 -20.46 13.46
N VAL A 150 15.61 -19.26 14.04
CA VAL A 150 16.72 -18.71 14.81
C VAL A 150 16.55 -19.23 16.23
N VAL A 151 17.34 -20.27 16.50
CA VAL A 151 17.67 -20.89 17.78
C VAL A 151 17.23 -20.04 18.97
N VAL A 152 16.14 -20.45 19.62
CA VAL A 152 15.89 -20.10 21.02
C VAL A 152 16.96 -20.83 21.81
N LYS A 153 18.09 -20.17 22.09
CA LYS A 153 19.03 -20.68 23.10
C LYS A 153 18.36 -20.45 24.44
N ARG A 154 17.82 -21.53 25.01
CA ARG A 154 17.47 -21.59 26.44
C ARG A 154 18.78 -21.51 27.22
N GLU A 155 18.90 -20.51 28.07
CA GLU A 155 19.72 -20.54 29.29
C GLU A 155 18.78 -20.33 30.47
#